data_AF-A0A3A5UU01-F1
#
_entry.id   AF-A0A3A5UU01-F1
#
_cell.length_a   1.000
_cell.length_b   1.000
_cell.length_c   1.000
_cell.angle_alpha   90.00
_cell.angle_beta   90.00
_cell.angle_gamma   90.00
#
_symmetry.space_group_name_H-M   'P 1'
#
loop_
_entity.id
_entity.type
_entity.pdbx_description
1 polymer ?
#
loop_
_entity_poly.entity_id
_entity_poly.type
_entity_poly.pdbx_seq_one_letter_code
_entity_poly.pdbx_strand_id
1 'polypeptide(L)'
;MVDVPPAGQRVKIEVESRNGKTHIEGVVLHPAAKNHLTVKLVNGYNASYPLDEVTSVELLPSKAVTNTVESVQQEIEIDDSLPRVRILHTGGTIASKVDYTTGAVVARFEPEEMIASLPELASIANIEAVKLGNMFSDDIRPQHWNTMIQASKQAFDDGCDGVVVTHGTDTLHISSAAMSFAWGGKGEIPPGRIAFVGSQRSSDRG
;
A
#
# COMPACT_ATOMS: atom_id res chain seq x y z
N MET A 1 -15.46 12.04 -30.53
CA MET A 1 -15.14 11.78 -29.11
C MET A 1 -13.75 11.17 -29.12
N VAL A 2 -12.76 11.84 -28.54
CA VAL A 2 -11.38 11.36 -28.58
C VAL A 2 -11.29 10.09 -27.74
N ASP A 3 -10.74 9.03 -28.32
CA ASP A 3 -10.53 7.77 -27.61
C ASP A 3 -9.36 7.94 -26.64
N VAL A 4 -9.63 7.78 -25.35
CA VAL A 4 -8.63 7.98 -24.30
C VAL A 4 -8.06 6.61 -23.93
N PRO A 5 -6.75 6.38 -24.15
CA PRO A 5 -6.12 5.14 -23.75
C PRO A 5 -6.12 4.98 -22.21
N PRO A 6 -6.02 3.74 -21.71
CA PRO A 6 -6.04 3.48 -20.28
C PRO A 6 -4.84 4.13 -19.55
N ALA A 7 -5.01 4.36 -18.25
CA ALA A 7 -3.95 4.91 -17.40
C ALA A 7 -2.67 4.06 -17.46
N GLY A 8 -1.52 4.73 -17.40
CA GLY A 8 -0.18 4.12 -17.54
C GLY A 8 0.36 4.10 -18.97
N GLN A 9 -0.44 4.43 -19.98
CA GLN A 9 0.05 4.53 -21.36
C GLN A 9 0.71 5.88 -21.65
N ARG A 10 1.84 5.86 -22.35
CA ARG A 10 2.54 7.07 -22.79
C ARG A 10 1.86 7.61 -24.04
N VAL A 11 1.49 8.88 -24.01
CA VAL A 11 0.76 9.55 -25.08
C VAL A 11 1.42 10.85 -25.46
N LYS A 12 1.21 11.24 -26.71
CA LYS A 12 1.33 12.61 -27.18
C LYS A 12 -0.07 13.12 -27.46
N ILE A 13 -0.45 14.23 -26.85
CA ILE A 13 -1.76 14.84 -27.02
C ILE A 13 -1.63 16.20 -27.65
N GLU A 14 -2.59 16.55 -28.50
CA GLU A 14 -2.77 17.90 -29.00
C GLU A 14 -3.96 18.53 -28.26
N VAL A 15 -3.74 19.69 -27.67
CA VAL A 15 -4.75 20.44 -26.93
C VAL A 15 -4.94 21.81 -27.57
N GLU A 16 -6.18 22.14 -27.90
CA GLU A 16 -6.61 23.46 -28.32
C GLU A 16 -7.18 24.22 -27.11
N SER A 17 -6.30 24.95 -26.43
CA SER A 17 -6.66 25.76 -25.27
C SER A 17 -6.87 27.22 -25.67
N ARG A 18 -7.26 28.06 -24.70
CA ARG A 18 -7.32 29.53 -24.87
C ARG A 18 -5.99 30.16 -25.28
N ASN A 19 -4.87 29.49 -25.01
CA ASN A 19 -3.52 29.96 -25.38
C ASN A 19 -3.08 29.44 -26.76
N GLY A 20 -3.99 28.82 -27.52
CA GLY A 20 -3.72 28.21 -28.81
C GLY A 20 -3.42 26.71 -28.70
N LYS A 21 -3.07 26.13 -29.86
CA LYS A 21 -2.77 24.71 -29.99
C LYS A 21 -1.39 24.38 -29.43
N THR A 22 -1.30 23.34 -28.61
CA THR A 22 -0.05 22.86 -28.02
C THR A 22 0.00 21.34 -28.04
N HIS A 23 1.20 20.79 -28.21
CA HIS A 23 1.47 19.37 -28.10
C HIS A 23 2.13 19.06 -26.77
N ILE A 24 1.66 18.01 -26.12
CA ILE A 24 2.10 17.62 -24.78
C ILE A 24 2.36 16.13 -24.77
N GLU A 25 3.50 15.73 -24.20
CA GLU A 25 3.84 14.33 -24.01
C GLU A 25 3.82 13.96 -22.53
N GLY A 26 3.28 12.80 -22.22
CA GLY A 26 3.20 12.32 -20.85
C GLY A 26 2.62 10.92 -20.72
N VAL A 27 2.38 10.52 -19.48
CA VAL A 27 1.71 9.25 -19.13
C VAL A 27 0.28 9.54 -18.70
N VAL A 28 -0.70 8.84 -19.27
CA VAL A 28 -2.11 9.00 -18.88
C VAL A 28 -2.29 8.58 -17.42
N LEU A 29 -2.94 9.43 -16.63
CA LEU A 29 -3.35 9.15 -15.26
C LEU A 29 -4.86 8.96 -15.18
N HIS A 30 -5.35 8.54 -14.01
CA HIS A 30 -6.78 8.63 -13.73
C HIS A 30 -7.25 10.09 -13.85
N PRO A 31 -8.41 10.32 -14.48
CA PRO A 31 -8.89 11.66 -14.75
C PRO A 31 -9.23 12.38 -13.43
N ALA A 32 -8.72 13.60 -13.27
CA ALA A 32 -8.95 14.42 -12.08
C ALA A 32 -10.42 14.84 -11.90
N ALA A 33 -11.22 14.82 -12.98
CA ALA A 33 -12.64 15.11 -13.00
C ALA A 33 -13.33 14.38 -14.15
N LYS A 34 -14.67 14.33 -14.13
CA LYS A 34 -15.46 13.79 -15.25
C LYS A 34 -15.16 14.58 -16.54
N ASN A 35 -15.11 13.88 -17.67
CA ASN A 35 -14.82 14.46 -18.99
C ASN A 35 -13.47 15.21 -19.07
N HIS A 36 -12.46 14.78 -18.31
CA HIS A 36 -11.10 15.30 -18.42
C HIS A 36 -10.13 14.18 -18.79
N LEU A 37 -9.04 14.56 -19.45
CA LEU A 37 -7.83 13.77 -19.61
C LEU A 37 -6.76 14.33 -18.69
N THR A 38 -6.21 13.50 -17.81
CA THR A 38 -5.08 13.87 -16.95
C THR A 38 -3.82 13.16 -17.45
N VAL A 39 -2.74 13.92 -17.64
CA VAL A 39 -1.46 13.40 -18.11
C VAL A 39 -0.35 13.86 -17.17
N LYS A 40 0.54 12.94 -16.79
CA LYS A 40 1.77 13.25 -16.08
C LYS A 40 2.85 13.64 -17.10
N LEU A 41 3.25 14.90 -17.08
CA LEU A 41 4.26 15.47 -17.95
C LEU A 41 5.64 14.91 -17.64
N VAL A 42 6.56 15.00 -18.60
CA VAL A 42 7.95 14.55 -18.45
C VAL A 42 8.69 15.29 -17.30
N ASN A 43 8.28 16.53 -17.00
CA ASN A 43 8.82 17.31 -15.89
C ASN A 43 8.19 16.96 -14.51
N GLY A 44 7.32 15.95 -14.44
CA GLY A 44 6.71 15.46 -13.21
C GLY A 44 5.40 16.15 -12.80
N TYR A 45 4.98 17.23 -13.47
CA TYR A 45 3.71 17.89 -13.20
C TYR A 45 2.54 17.12 -13.81
N ASN A 46 1.38 17.17 -13.15
CA ASN A 46 0.13 16.66 -13.71
C ASN A 46 -0.60 17.80 -14.42
N ALA A 47 -0.98 17.58 -15.67
CA ALA A 47 -1.81 18.50 -16.45
C ALA A 47 -3.14 17.82 -16.79
N SER A 48 -4.25 18.53 -16.54
CA SER A 48 -5.60 18.03 -16.79
C SER A 48 -6.31 18.94 -17.78
N TYR A 49 -6.89 18.35 -18.83
CA TYR A 49 -7.60 19.07 -19.89
C TYR A 49 -9.02 18.53 -20.05
N PRO A 50 -10.02 19.40 -20.23
CA PRO A 50 -11.33 18.99 -20.70
C PRO A 50 -11.24 18.21 -22.02
N LEU A 51 -12.02 17.13 -22.18
CA LEU A 51 -11.95 16.28 -23.39
C LEU A 51 -12.35 17.00 -24.68
N ASP A 52 -13.10 18.10 -24.59
CA ASP A 52 -13.46 18.97 -25.71
C ASP A 52 -12.31 19.89 -26.16
N GLU A 53 -11.33 20.15 -25.29
CA GLU A 53 -10.09 20.85 -25.65
C GLU A 53 -9.03 19.91 -26.25
N VAL A 54 -9.17 18.59 -26.08
CA VAL A 54 -8.24 17.60 -26.65
C VAL A 54 -8.62 17.33 -28.11
N THR A 55 -7.73 17.67 -29.04
CA THR A 55 -7.96 17.50 -30.48
C THR A 55 -7.50 16.13 -30.97
N SER A 56 -6.39 15.61 -30.42
CA SER A 56 -5.85 14.29 -30.78
C SER A 56 -5.09 13.65 -29.62
N VAL A 57 -5.07 12.31 -29.61
CA VAL A 57 -4.29 11.49 -28.68
C VAL A 57 -3.57 10.42 -29.50
N GLU A 58 -2.25 10.50 -29.52
CA GLU A 58 -1.37 9.55 -30.18
C GLU A 58 -0.67 8.69 -29.13
N LEU A 59 -0.73 7.37 -29.29
CA LEU A 59 0.02 6.45 -28.45
C LEU A 59 1.49 6.45 -28.83
N LEU A 60 2.35 6.77 -27.87
CA LEU A 60 3.78 6.68 -28.05
C LEU A 60 4.25 5.27 -27.69
N PRO A 61 5.28 4.75 -28.40
CA PRO A 61 5.89 3.48 -28.02
C PRO A 61 6.43 3.60 -26.60
N SER A 62 5.78 2.91 -25.68
CA SER A 62 6.30 2.75 -24.34
C SER A 62 7.54 1.86 -24.46
N LYS A 63 8.71 2.34 -24.02
CA LYS A 63 9.69 1.38 -23.50
C LYS A 63 8.93 0.69 -22.38
N ALA A 64 8.55 -0.57 -22.61
CA ALA A 64 8.07 -1.41 -21.55
C ALA A 64 9.13 -1.32 -20.45
N VAL A 65 8.86 -0.51 -19.43
CA VAL A 65 9.40 -0.80 -18.12
C VAL A 65 8.61 -2.03 -17.75
N THR A 66 9.09 -3.17 -18.22
CA THR A 66 8.86 -4.43 -17.59
C THR A 66 9.36 -4.18 -16.18
N ASN A 67 8.47 -3.75 -15.29
CA ASN A 67 8.60 -4.08 -13.89
C ASN A 67 8.37 -5.60 -13.87
N THR A 68 9.33 -6.35 -14.40
CA THR A 68 9.74 -7.59 -13.77
C THR A 68 10.09 -7.14 -12.37
N VAL A 69 9.10 -7.19 -11.50
CA VAL A 69 9.35 -7.39 -10.08
C VAL A 69 10.12 -8.70 -10.11
N GLU A 70 11.45 -8.58 -10.17
CA GLU A 70 12.31 -9.67 -9.75
C GLU A 70 11.81 -9.94 -8.35
N SER A 71 11.07 -11.04 -8.20
CA SER A 71 10.78 -11.62 -6.91
C SER A 71 12.15 -11.88 -6.32
N VAL A 72 12.65 -10.92 -5.56
CA VAL A 72 13.79 -11.11 -4.68
C VAL A 72 13.25 -12.06 -3.61
N GLN A 73 13.22 -13.34 -3.94
CA GLN A 73 13.16 -14.42 -2.98
C GLN A 73 14.52 -14.39 -2.27
N GLN A 74 14.73 -13.37 -1.44
CA GLN A 74 15.73 -13.49 -0.40
C GLN A 74 15.16 -14.49 0.59
N GLU A 75 15.74 -15.68 0.63
CA GLU A 75 15.60 -16.56 1.78
C GLU A 75 16.05 -15.76 2.99
N ILE A 76 15.10 -15.38 3.84
CA ILE A 76 15.38 -14.69 5.09
C ILE A 76 16.10 -15.71 5.96
N GLU A 77 17.40 -15.49 6.21
CA GLU A 77 18.16 -16.32 7.15
C GLU A 77 17.53 -16.19 8.53
N ILE A 78 17.03 -17.30 9.07
CA ILE A 78 16.44 -17.37 10.41
C ILE A 78 17.58 -17.55 11.41
N ASP A 79 17.69 -16.65 12.37
CA ASP A 79 18.61 -16.76 13.50
C ASP A 79 17.85 -17.28 14.72
N ASP A 80 18.02 -18.55 15.08
CA ASP A 80 17.33 -19.19 16.21
C ASP A 80 17.56 -18.49 17.57
N SER A 81 18.55 -17.59 17.69
CA SER A 81 18.77 -16.79 18.90
C SER A 81 17.84 -15.57 19.01
N LEU A 82 17.18 -15.18 17.92
CA LEU A 82 16.28 -14.03 17.85
C LEU A 82 14.82 -14.44 18.10
N PRO A 83 14.02 -13.54 18.73
CA PRO A 83 12.61 -13.81 18.96
C PRO A 83 11.83 -13.94 17.64
N ARG A 84 10.82 -14.81 17.63
CA ARG A 84 9.91 -14.97 16.49
C ARG A 84 8.74 -14.01 16.63
N VAL A 85 8.55 -13.14 15.63
CA VAL A 85 7.49 -12.12 15.64
C VAL A 85 6.64 -12.24 14.39
N ARG A 86 5.31 -12.32 14.58
CA ARG A 86 4.37 -12.31 13.45
C ARG A 86 3.72 -10.95 13.28
N ILE A 87 3.82 -10.40 12.08
CA ILE A 87 3.13 -9.18 11.66
C ILE A 87 1.76 -9.56 11.08
N LEU A 88 0.69 -9.01 11.64
CA LEU A 88 -0.67 -9.12 11.13
C LEU A 88 -1.02 -7.82 10.41
N HIS A 89 -1.07 -7.88 9.07
CA HIS A 89 -1.37 -6.72 8.26
C HIS A 89 -2.87 -6.56 8.04
N THR A 90 -3.43 -5.47 8.56
CA THR A 90 -4.86 -5.13 8.42
C THR A 90 -5.08 -3.98 7.43
N GLY A 91 -4.02 -3.33 6.98
CA GLY A 91 -4.03 -2.12 6.16
C GLY A 91 -3.28 -0.97 6.85
N GLY A 92 -3.72 0.25 6.56
CA GLY A 92 -3.06 1.46 7.03
C GLY A 92 -1.88 1.90 6.14
N THR A 93 -1.48 3.16 6.31
CA THR A 93 -0.50 3.82 5.45
C THR A 93 0.94 3.40 5.70
N ILE A 94 1.20 2.54 6.69
CA ILE A 94 2.56 2.09 7.07
C ILE A 94 3.22 1.18 6.01
N ALA A 95 2.42 0.60 5.11
CA ALA A 95 2.90 -0.19 3.99
C ALA A 95 2.36 0.30 2.64
N SER A 96 2.12 1.61 2.54
CA SER A 96 1.68 2.24 1.29
C SER A 96 2.90 2.67 0.46
N LYS A 97 2.97 2.28 -0.81
CA LYS A 97 4.04 2.70 -1.72
C LYS A 97 3.47 3.60 -2.82
N VAL A 98 4.21 4.64 -3.18
CA VAL A 98 3.91 5.40 -4.39
C VAL A 98 4.48 4.65 -5.58
N ASP A 99 3.60 4.29 -6.51
CA ASP A 99 4.00 4.00 -7.88
C ASP A 99 4.43 5.33 -8.52
N TYR A 100 5.74 5.56 -8.63
CA TYR A 100 6.28 6.81 -9.18
C TYR A 100 5.95 7.00 -10.67
N THR A 101 5.66 5.92 -11.39
CA THR A 101 5.25 5.95 -12.80
C THR A 101 3.87 6.60 -12.96
N THR A 102 2.93 6.25 -12.09
CA THR A 102 1.55 6.78 -12.11
C THR A 102 1.31 7.89 -11.09
N GLY A 103 2.21 8.08 -10.12
CA GLY A 103 1.99 8.89 -8.93
C GLY A 103 0.91 8.33 -7.99
N ALA A 104 0.37 7.14 -8.27
CA ALA A 104 -0.66 6.53 -7.45
C ALA A 104 -0.05 5.88 -6.21
N VAL A 105 -0.70 6.04 -5.06
CA VAL A 105 -0.36 5.25 -3.87
C VAL A 105 -1.07 3.91 -4.01
N VAL A 106 -0.29 2.83 -4.12
CA VAL A 106 -0.80 1.47 -4.14
C VAL A 106 -0.42 0.79 -2.84
N ALA A 107 -1.41 0.29 -2.13
CA ALA A 107 -1.19 -0.60 -0.99
C ALA A 107 -0.83 -1.99 -1.53
N ARG A 108 0.47 -2.19 -1.80
CA ARG A 108 1.04 -3.53 -2.01
C ARG A 108 1.69 -3.96 -0.71
N PHE A 109 1.13 -5.00 -0.12
CA PHE A 109 1.70 -5.67 1.03
C PHE A 109 1.90 -7.12 0.64
N GLU A 110 3.13 -7.45 0.27
CA GLU A 110 3.65 -8.81 0.30
C GLU A 110 4.66 -8.86 1.46
N PRO A 111 4.58 -9.87 2.36
CA PRO A 111 5.48 -10.04 3.51
C PRO A 111 6.96 -9.84 3.20
N GLU A 112 7.41 -10.39 2.08
CA GLU A 112 8.80 -10.37 1.61
C GLU A 112 9.23 -8.96 1.23
N GLU A 113 8.33 -8.17 0.62
CA GLU A 113 8.60 -6.78 0.25
C GLU A 113 8.71 -5.89 1.48
N MET A 114 7.91 -6.14 2.53
CA MET A 114 7.99 -5.37 3.78
C MET A 114 9.34 -5.61 4.47
N ILE A 115 9.76 -6.87 4.58
CA ILE A 115 11.03 -7.24 5.22
C ILE A 115 12.22 -6.72 4.39
N ALA A 116 12.16 -6.85 3.06
CA ALA A 116 13.18 -6.29 2.16
C ALA A 116 13.29 -4.76 2.25
N SER A 117 12.19 -4.06 2.57
CA SER A 117 12.19 -2.61 2.74
C SER A 117 12.77 -2.13 4.07
N LEU A 118 12.86 -3.02 5.07
CA LEU A 118 13.31 -2.71 6.44
C LEU A 118 14.34 -3.75 6.91
N PRO A 119 15.52 -3.85 6.27
CA PRO A 119 16.53 -4.86 6.58
C PRO A 119 17.05 -4.78 8.02
N GLU A 120 16.96 -3.63 8.69
CA GLU A 120 17.31 -3.48 10.10
C GLU A 120 16.49 -4.38 11.03
N LEU A 121 15.26 -4.75 10.64
CA LEU A 121 14.40 -5.60 11.45
C LEU A 121 14.91 -7.04 11.55
N ALA A 122 15.63 -7.52 10.53
CA ALA A 122 16.22 -8.85 10.52
C ALA A 122 17.27 -9.05 11.64
N SER A 123 17.84 -7.96 12.17
CA SER A 123 18.76 -8.01 13.31
C SER A 123 18.06 -8.04 14.68
N ILE A 124 16.73 -7.86 14.71
CA ILE A 124 15.94 -7.71 15.94
C ILE A 124 15.07 -8.94 16.19
N ALA A 125 14.48 -9.52 15.14
CA ALA A 125 13.56 -10.63 15.24
C ALA A 125 13.50 -11.44 13.94
N ASN A 126 13.14 -12.71 14.05
CA ASN A 126 12.70 -13.53 12.92
C ASN A 126 11.26 -13.17 12.59
N ILE A 127 11.06 -12.44 11.49
CA ILE A 127 9.76 -11.86 11.14
C ILE A 127 9.03 -12.71 10.11
N GLU A 128 7.78 -13.02 10.43
CA GLU A 128 6.80 -13.57 9.50
C GLU A 128 5.68 -12.55 9.33
N ALA A 129 5.08 -12.41 8.14
CA ALA A 129 3.92 -11.55 7.98
C ALA A 129 2.73 -12.27 7.35
N VAL A 130 1.54 -11.96 7.84
CA VAL A 130 0.27 -12.48 7.37
C VAL A 130 -0.65 -11.30 7.03
N LYS A 131 -1.14 -11.28 5.79
CA LYS A 131 -2.09 -10.28 5.33
C LYS A 131 -3.52 -10.70 5.67
N LEU A 132 -4.10 -10.05 6.68
CA LEU A 132 -5.51 -10.23 7.04
C LEU A 132 -6.43 -9.43 6.13
N GLY A 133 -5.93 -8.34 5.57
CA GLY A 133 -6.64 -7.51 4.59
C GLY A 133 -5.92 -6.20 4.33
N ASN A 134 -6.56 -5.35 3.55
CA ASN A 134 -6.11 -3.99 3.29
C ASN A 134 -7.31 -3.05 3.44
N MET A 135 -7.61 -2.70 4.69
CA MET A 135 -8.78 -1.93 5.08
C MET A 135 -8.37 -0.52 5.50
N PHE A 136 -9.21 0.47 5.23
CA PHE A 136 -9.16 1.72 5.96
C PHE A 136 -9.60 1.49 7.41
N SER A 137 -8.97 2.19 8.35
CA SER A 137 -9.34 2.08 9.78
C SER A 137 -10.84 2.33 9.99
N ASP A 138 -11.41 3.25 9.22
CA ASP A 138 -12.83 3.61 9.28
C ASP A 138 -13.77 2.48 8.87
N ASP A 139 -13.29 1.49 8.12
CA ASP A 139 -14.05 0.32 7.68
C ASP A 139 -13.87 -0.90 8.59
N ILE A 140 -13.09 -0.76 9.67
CA ILE A 140 -12.89 -1.84 10.63
C ILE A 140 -14.14 -2.01 11.50
N ARG A 141 -14.52 -3.27 11.74
CA ARG A 141 -15.78 -3.70 12.36
C ARG A 141 -15.50 -4.91 13.26
N PRO A 142 -16.44 -5.30 14.15
CA PRO A 142 -16.22 -6.39 15.09
C PRO A 142 -15.79 -7.72 14.46
N GLN A 143 -16.29 -8.06 13.27
CA GLN A 143 -15.84 -9.26 12.56
C GLN A 143 -14.35 -9.24 12.20
N HIS A 144 -13.78 -8.06 11.93
CA HIS A 144 -12.34 -7.92 11.66
C HIS A 144 -11.53 -8.09 12.93
N TRP A 145 -12.02 -7.63 14.09
CA TRP A 145 -11.38 -7.91 15.38
C TRP A 145 -11.37 -9.40 15.68
N ASN A 146 -12.45 -10.13 15.36
CA ASN A 146 -12.46 -11.59 15.48
C ASN A 146 -11.36 -12.24 14.64
N THR A 147 -11.17 -11.79 13.40
CA THR A 147 -10.07 -12.25 12.54
C THR A 147 -8.70 -11.95 13.15
N MET A 148 -8.49 -10.74 13.70
CA MET A 148 -7.23 -10.38 14.36
C MET A 148 -6.96 -11.26 15.60
N ILE A 149 -7.98 -11.56 16.40
CA ILE A 149 -7.87 -12.47 17.56
C ILE A 149 -7.43 -13.85 17.10
N GLN A 150 -8.12 -14.43 16.11
CA GLN A 150 -7.80 -15.78 15.63
C GLN A 150 -6.39 -15.85 15.07
N ALA A 151 -5.99 -14.86 14.28
CA ALA A 151 -4.64 -14.79 13.74
C ALA A 151 -3.58 -14.61 14.84
N SER A 152 -3.86 -13.81 15.88
CA SER A 152 -2.94 -13.67 17.02
C SER A 152 -2.81 -14.96 17.83
N LYS A 153 -3.91 -15.72 18.00
CA LYS A 153 -3.88 -17.03 18.66
C LYS A 153 -3.03 -18.01 17.86
N GLN A 154 -3.28 -18.12 16.56
CA GLN A 154 -2.49 -18.97 15.68
C GLN A 154 -1.00 -18.61 15.72
N ALA A 155 -0.64 -17.33 15.79
CA ALA A 155 0.75 -16.91 15.92
C ALA A 155 1.41 -17.50 17.18
N PHE A 156 0.73 -17.43 18.32
CA PHE A 156 1.25 -17.99 19.57
C PHE A 156 1.26 -19.53 19.56
N ASP A 157 0.24 -20.16 18.95
CA ASP A 157 0.20 -21.62 18.79
C ASP A 157 1.34 -22.13 17.89
N ASP A 158 1.75 -21.32 16.91
CA ASP A 158 2.91 -21.59 16.04
C ASP A 158 4.26 -21.27 16.72
N GLY A 159 4.24 -20.81 17.97
CA GLY A 159 5.43 -20.53 18.77
C GLY A 159 6.07 -19.15 18.51
N CYS A 160 5.30 -18.14 18.11
CA CYS A 160 5.78 -16.76 18.08
C CYS A 160 5.89 -16.18 19.50
N ASP A 161 6.95 -15.44 19.79
CA ASP A 161 7.14 -14.71 21.05
C ASP A 161 6.29 -13.42 21.12
N GLY A 162 5.91 -12.90 19.96
CA GLY A 162 5.13 -11.67 19.86
C GLY A 162 4.38 -11.50 18.55
N VAL A 163 3.42 -10.57 18.59
CA VAL A 163 2.59 -10.19 17.45
C VAL A 163 2.62 -8.67 17.29
N VAL A 164 2.78 -8.21 16.06
CA VAL A 164 2.63 -6.81 15.68
C VAL A 164 1.44 -6.67 14.75
N VAL A 165 0.49 -5.79 15.05
CA VAL A 165 -0.65 -5.52 14.19
C VAL A 165 -0.46 -4.16 13.53
N THR A 166 -0.22 -4.14 12.22
CA THR A 166 -0.21 -2.89 11.47
C THR A 166 -1.64 -2.48 11.16
N HIS A 167 -1.98 -1.23 11.45
CA HIS A 167 -3.35 -0.74 11.44
C HIS A 167 -3.42 0.74 11.03
N GLY A 168 -4.56 1.15 10.46
CA GLY A 168 -4.85 2.58 10.22
C GLY A 168 -5.03 3.35 11.53
N THR A 169 -4.69 4.64 11.56
CA THR A 169 -4.59 5.41 12.79
C THR A 169 -5.93 5.74 13.44
N ASP A 170 -6.99 5.93 12.65
CA ASP A 170 -8.25 6.54 13.13
C ASP A 170 -8.96 5.69 14.18
N THR A 171 -8.94 4.37 13.99
CA THR A 171 -9.61 3.40 14.87
C THR A 171 -8.64 2.46 15.56
N LEU A 172 -7.32 2.72 15.49
CA LEU A 172 -6.28 1.89 16.12
C LEU A 172 -6.57 1.63 17.60
N HIS A 173 -6.87 2.71 18.34
CA HIS A 173 -7.15 2.66 19.77
C HIS A 173 -8.39 1.82 20.11
N ILE A 174 -9.42 1.86 19.25
CA ILE A 174 -10.64 1.06 19.39
C ILE A 174 -10.33 -0.43 19.18
N SER A 175 -9.62 -0.76 18.10
CA SER A 175 -9.22 -2.13 17.81
C SER A 175 -8.29 -2.70 18.90
N SER A 176 -7.34 -1.91 19.42
CA SER A 176 -6.48 -2.35 20.53
C SER A 176 -7.26 -2.63 21.82
N ALA A 177 -8.28 -1.82 22.11
CA ALA A 177 -9.16 -2.06 23.25
C ALA A 177 -10.00 -3.34 23.05
N ALA A 178 -10.56 -3.54 21.85
CA ALA A 178 -11.29 -4.75 21.50
C ALA A 178 -10.42 -6.01 21.66
N MET A 179 -9.17 -5.98 21.21
CA MET A 179 -8.21 -7.08 21.40
C MET A 179 -7.91 -7.35 22.87
N SER A 180 -7.75 -6.28 23.66
CA SER A 180 -7.50 -6.38 25.09
C SER A 180 -8.65 -7.09 25.81
N PHE A 181 -9.90 -6.75 25.49
CA PHE A 181 -11.05 -7.44 26.05
C PHE A 181 -11.22 -8.87 25.51
N ALA A 182 -10.88 -9.12 24.25
CA ALA A 182 -11.01 -10.46 23.67
C ALA A 182 -10.03 -11.46 24.28
N TRP A 183 -8.79 -11.04 24.56
CA TRP A 183 -7.82 -11.85 25.30
C TRP A 183 -8.11 -11.87 26.81
N GLY A 184 -8.48 -10.73 27.39
CA GLY A 184 -8.74 -10.58 28.82
C GLY A 184 -10.09 -11.07 29.32
N GLY A 185 -11.04 -11.36 28.42
CA GLY A 185 -12.45 -11.59 28.75
C GLY A 185 -12.72 -12.80 29.65
N LYS A 186 -11.76 -13.72 29.75
CA LYS A 186 -11.80 -14.89 30.66
C LYS A 186 -10.86 -14.77 31.87
N GLY A 187 -10.30 -13.58 32.10
CA GLY A 187 -9.22 -13.38 33.08
C GLY A 187 -7.86 -13.90 32.61
N GLU A 188 -7.73 -14.18 31.31
CA GLU A 188 -6.50 -14.67 30.68
C GLU A 188 -5.67 -13.49 30.17
N ILE A 189 -4.38 -13.76 29.92
CA ILE A 189 -3.48 -12.84 29.22
C ILE A 189 -2.95 -13.53 27.97
N PRO A 190 -2.61 -12.79 26.89
CA PRO A 190 -1.98 -13.41 25.74
C PRO A 190 -0.65 -14.06 26.14
N PRO A 191 -0.27 -15.21 25.52
CA PRO A 191 0.99 -15.89 25.80
C PRO A 191 2.24 -15.02 25.56
N GLY A 192 2.14 -14.08 24.64
CA GLY A 192 3.20 -13.13 24.31
C GLY A 192 2.68 -11.71 24.11
N ARG A 193 3.58 -10.81 23.71
CA ARG A 193 3.26 -9.39 23.54
C ARG A 193 2.48 -9.16 22.24
N ILE A 194 1.46 -8.31 22.29
CA ILE A 194 0.74 -7.83 21.10
C ILE A 194 0.89 -6.31 21.03
N ALA A 195 1.49 -5.80 19.96
CA ALA A 195 1.67 -4.37 19.73
C ALA A 195 0.87 -3.89 18.51
N PHE A 196 0.14 -2.79 18.66
CA PHE A 196 -0.51 -2.11 17.54
C PHE A 196 0.38 -0.96 17.06
N VAL A 197 0.54 -0.84 15.75
CA VAL A 197 1.36 0.20 15.13
C VAL A 197 0.67 0.76 13.88
N GLY A 198 0.84 2.05 13.66
CA GLY A 198 0.38 2.75 12.47
C GLY A 198 1.28 3.94 12.18
N SER A 199 1.04 4.62 11.06
CA SER A 199 1.82 5.80 10.67
C SER A 199 0.89 7.00 10.46
N GLN A 200 1.19 8.13 11.13
CA GLN A 200 0.46 9.39 10.93
C GLN A 200 0.86 10.10 9.63
N ARG A 201 2.02 9.78 9.08
CA ARG A 201 2.45 10.23 7.75
C ARG A 201 2.40 9.04 6.80
N SER A 202 2.06 9.29 5.56
CA SER A 202 2.07 8.23 4.56
C SER A 202 3.52 7.72 4.37
N SER A 203 3.73 6.40 4.35
CA SER A 203 5.07 5.79 4.32
C SER A 203 5.86 6.07 3.05
N ASP A 204 5.20 6.61 2.02
CA ASP A 204 5.81 7.09 0.78
C ASP A 204 6.55 8.43 0.93
N ARG A 205 6.37 9.15 2.05
CA ARG A 205 7.01 10.43 2.33
C ARG A 205 8.18 10.25 3.29
N GLY A 206 9.22 9.56 2.81
CA GLY A 206 10.55 9.47 3.44
C GLY A 206 11.44 10.64 3.08
#